data_AF-A0A496PB98-F1
#
_entry.id   AF-A0A496PB98-F1
#
_cell.length_a   1.000
_cell.length_b   1.000
_cell.length_c   1.000
_cell.angle_alpha   90.00
_cell.angle_beta   90.00
_cell.angle_gamma   90.00
#
_symmetry.space_group_name_H-M   'P 1'
#
loop_
_entity.id
_entity.type
_entity.pdbx_description
1 polymer ?
#
loop_
_entity_poly.entity_id
_entity_poly.type
_entity_poly.pdbx_seq_one_letter_code
_entity_poly.pdbx_strand_id
1 'polypeptide(L)' 'MIEQGYEGEVSVIVIEDENGEEMYYEEEMLIQYDGKAFAILVSLPPEEDTEHDEPEVIIARIDEE' A
#
# COMPACT_ATOMS: atom_id res chain seq x y z
N MET A 1 -26.01 -2.83 13.87
CA MET A 1 -24.79 -2.03 13.66
C MET A 1 -23.68 -3.04 13.51
N ILE A 2 -22.99 -3.04 12.37
CA ILE A 2 -21.98 -4.06 12.10
C ILE A 2 -20.71 -3.63 12.83
N GLU A 3 -20.39 -4.27 13.95
CA GLU A 3 -19.03 -4.31 14.48
C GLU A 3 -18.23 -5.23 13.56
N GLN A 4 -17.43 -4.66 12.67
CA GLN A 4 -16.35 -5.41 12.03
C GLN A 4 -15.11 -5.18 12.89
N GLY A 5 -14.80 -6.15 13.73
CA GLY A 5 -13.46 -6.29 14.29
C GLY A 5 -12.52 -6.64 13.14
N TYR A 6 -11.69 -5.69 12.72
CA TYR A 6 -10.57 -5.97 11.83
C TYR A 6 -9.42 -6.49 12.70
N GLU A 7 -9.35 -7.81 12.84
CA GLU A 7 -8.16 -8.52 13.31
C GLU A 7 -7.47 -9.12 12.08
N GLY A 8 -6.91 -8.24 11.25
CA GLY A 8 -6.00 -8.57 10.16
C GLY A 8 -4.85 -7.60 10.26
N GLU A 9 -3.63 -8.09 10.40
CA GLU A 9 -2.43 -7.25 10.31
C GLU A 9 -2.39 -6.65 8.90
N VAL A 10 -2.76 -5.38 8.77
CA VAL A 10 -2.62 -4.65 7.50
C VAL A 10 -1.13 -4.41 7.30
N SER A 11 -0.57 -4.96 6.22
CA SER A 11 0.82 -4.71 5.85
C SER A 11 0.91 -3.32 5.24
N VAL A 12 1.51 -2.37 5.97
CA VAL A 12 1.78 -1.01 5.49
C VAL A 12 3.19 -0.96 4.93
N ILE A 13 3.30 -0.56 3.67
CA ILE A 13 4.57 -0.36 2.96
C ILE A 13 4.88 1.12 2.94
N VAL A 14 6.11 1.46 3.33
CA VAL A 14 6.64 2.82 3.31
C VAL A 14 7.62 2.95 2.14
N ILE A 15 7.38 3.92 1.27
CA ILE A 15 8.25 4.25 0.14
C ILE A 15 8.77 5.67 0.36
N GLU A 16 10.10 5.81 0.45
CA GLU A 16 10.78 7.11 0.52
C GLU A 16 11.20 7.55 -0.89
N ASP A 17 10.88 8.79 -1.25
CA ASP A 17 11.30 9.39 -2.53
C ASP A 17 12.76 9.94 -2.47
N GLU A 18 13.25 10.53 -3.57
CA GLU A 18 14.60 11.10 -3.62
C GLU A 18 14.80 12.33 -2.70
N ASN A 19 13.72 12.93 -2.21
CA ASN A 19 13.72 14.10 -1.34
C ASN A 19 13.60 13.73 0.16
N GLY A 20 13.37 12.44 0.47
CA GLY A 20 13.13 11.96 1.83
C GLY A 20 11.66 12.03 2.27
N GLU A 21 10.72 12.20 1.32
CA GLU A 21 9.29 12.17 1.60
C GLU A 21 8.80 10.73 1.66
N GLU A 22 8.17 10.35 2.78
CA GLU A 22 7.60 9.02 2.98
C GLU A 22 6.14 8.98 2.52
N MET A 23 5.83 8.00 1.67
CA MET A 23 4.48 7.66 1.25
C MET A 23 4.10 6.29 1.81
N TYR A 24 2.87 6.19 2.30
CA TYR A 24 2.34 4.98 2.95
C TYR A 24 1.32 4.30 2.06
N TYR A 25 1.45 2.99 1.90
CA TYR A 25 0.55 2.19 1.09
C TYR A 25 0.07 0.95 1.84
N GLU A 26 -1.17 0.55 1.59
CA GLU A 26 -1.72 -0.74 1.98
C GLU A 26 -1.48 -1.76 0.86
N GLU A 27 -1.01 -2.96 1.22
CA GLU A 27 -0.95 -4.09 0.31
C GLU A 27 -2.35 -4.71 0.13
N GLU A 28 -2.95 -4.51 -1.05
CA GLU A 28 -4.28 -5.03 -1.37
C GLU A 28 -4.22 -6.48 -1.88
N MET A 29 -3.25 -6.80 -2.75
CA MET A 29 -3.16 -8.10 -3.42
C MET A 29 -1.75 -8.43 -3.93
N LEU A 30 -1.38 -9.71 -3.84
CA LEU A 30 -0.19 -10.28 -4.48
C LEU A 30 -0.54 -11.02 -5.78
N ILE A 31 0.17 -10.68 -6.85
CA ILE A 31 0.06 -11.29 -8.19
C ILE A 31 1.33 -12.08 -8.49
N GLN A 32 1.17 -13.34 -8.88
CA GLN A 32 2.25 -14.17 -9.38
C GLN A 32 2.25 -14.15 -10.92
N TYR A 33 3.36 -13.71 -11.52
CA TYR A 33 3.50 -13.65 -12.97
C TYR A 33 4.94 -13.98 -13.41
N ASP A 34 5.08 -14.98 -14.30
CA ASP A 34 6.37 -15.40 -14.87
C ASP A 34 7.45 -15.71 -13.81
N GLY A 35 7.06 -16.41 -12.74
CA GLY A 35 7.95 -16.75 -11.62
C GLY A 35 8.37 -15.56 -10.76
N LYS A 36 7.69 -14.41 -10.89
CA LYS A 36 7.92 -13.20 -10.09
C LYS A 36 6.64 -12.81 -9.34
N ALA A 37 6.82 -12.24 -8.16
CA ALA A 37 5.75 -11.70 -7.35
C ALA A 37 5.61 -10.18 -7.57
N PHE A 38 4.38 -9.69 -7.59
CA PHE A 38 4.04 -8.28 -7.67
C PHE A 38 2.99 -7.94 -6.61
N ALA A 39 3.12 -6.81 -5.95
CA ALA A 39 2.12 -6.28 -5.03
C ALA A 39 1.32 -5.15 -5.68
N ILE A 40 0.00 -5.18 -5.52
CA ILE A 40 -0.87 -4.02 -5.73
C ILE A 40 -0.88 -3.23 -4.43
N LEU A 41 -0.47 -1.97 -4.50
CA LEU A 41 -0.37 -1.07 -3.36
C LEU A 41 -1.33 0.10 -3.56
N VAL A 42 -2.11 0.41 -2.53
CA VAL A 42 -3.09 1.52 -2.53
C VAL A 42 -2.63 2.57 -1.53
N SER A 43 -2.51 3.83 -1.95
CA SER A 43 -2.01 4.90 -1.09
C SER A 43 -2.96 5.17 0.07
N LEU A 44 -2.41 5.27 1.26
CA LEU A 44 -3.13 5.74 2.44
C LEU A 44 -3.17 7.27 2.43
N PRO A 45 -4.27 7.89 2.87
CA PRO A 45 -4.37 9.34 2.96
C PRO A 45 -3.31 9.89 3.93
N PRO A 46 -2.73 11.08 3.67
CA PRO A 46 -1.81 11.72 4.60
C PRO A 46 -2.50 12.00 5.94
N GLU A 47 -1.77 11.90 7.05
CA GLU A 47 -2.35 12.13 8.39
C GLU A 47 -2.94 13.54 8.57
N GLU A 48 -2.39 14.54 7.87
CA GLU A 48 -2.80 15.95 7.98
C GLU A 48 -3.80 16.39 6.90
N ASP A 49 -4.10 15.55 5.92
CA ASP A 49 -4.97 15.94 4.82
C ASP A 49 -6.43 15.53 5.05
N THR A 50 -7.32 16.50 4.85
CA THR A 50 -8.79 16.31 4.96
C THR A 50 -9.47 16.40 3.61
N GLU A 51 -8.72 16.73 2.55
CA GLU A 51 -9.21 16.64 1.19
C GLU A 51 -9.15 15.17 0.75
N HIS A 52 -10.30 14.64 0.33
CA HIS A 52 -10.43 13.29 -0.23
C HIS A 52 -9.79 13.28 -1.63
N ASP A 53 -8.47 13.26 -1.69
CA ASP A 53 -7.80 12.88 -2.93
C ASP A 53 -8.11 11.41 -3.23
N GLU A 54 -8.32 11.12 -4.52
CA GLU A 54 -8.51 9.73 -4.95
C GLU A 54 -7.22 8.94 -4.67
N PRO A 55 -7.31 7.74 -4.08
CA PRO A 55 -6.13 6.98 -3.74
C PRO A 55 -5.37 6.59 -5.00
N GLU A 56 -4.05 6.77 -4.97
CA GLU A 56 -3.15 6.27 -6.01
C GLU A 56 -2.98 4.75 -5.87
N VAL A 57 -2.90 4.06 -7.01
CA VAL A 57 -2.62 2.63 -7.06
C VAL A 57 -1.35 2.38 -7.86
N ILE A 58 -0.40 1.69 -7.25
CA ILE A 58 0.85 1.29 -7.90
C ILE A 58 1.03 -0.23 -7.90
N ILE A 59 1.82 -0.74 -8.85
CA ILE A 59 2.20 -2.16 -8.92
C ILE A 59 3.70 -2.24 -8.68
N ALA A 60 4.10 -2.84 -7.56
CA ALA A 60 5.50 -3.05 -7.19
C ALA A 60 5.93 -4.49 -7.49
N ARG A 61 7.13 -4.68 -8.04
CA ARG A 61 7.74 -6.02 -8.15
C ARG A 61 8.42 -6.35 -6.82
N ILE A 62 8.17 -7.54 -6.30
CA ILE A 62 8.86 -8.07 -5.12
C ILE A 62 10.04 -8.90 -5.62
N ASP A 63 11.25 -8.49 -5.22
CA ASP A 63 12.46 -9.26 -5.42
C ASP A 63 12.80 -9.97 -4.10
N GLU A 64 12.93 -11.30 -4.14
CA GLU A 64 13.47 -12.10 -3.02
C GLU A 64 15.00 -12.18 -3.16
N GLU A 65 15.74 -11.99 -2.07
CA GLU A 65 17.21 -12.17 -2.02
C GLU A 65 17.66 -13.64 -2.13
#